data_AF-A0A7W1JHF6-F1
#
_entry.id   AF-A0A7W1JHF6-F1
#
_cell.length_a   1.000
_cell.length_b   1.000
_cell.length_c   1.000
_cell.angle_alpha   90.00
_cell.angle_beta   90.00
_cell.angle_gamma   90.00
#
_symmetry.space_group_name_H-M   'P 1'
#
loop_
_entity.id
_entity.type
_entity.pdbx_description
1 polymer ?
#
loop_
_entity_poly.entity_id
_entity_poly.type
_entity_poly.pdbx_seq_one_letter_code
_entity_poly.pdbx_strand_id
1 'polypeptide(L)' 'MPEKKHLRGVSDKEQRQYEHIKEEAKKEGRYKGREEEVAARTVMKEHGEKGHKKSE' A
#
# COMPACT_ATOMS: atom_id res chain seq x y z
N MET A 1 0.32 -3.92 19.33
CA MET A 1 -0.45 -4.88 18.51
C MET A 1 -0.06 -4.59 17.07
N PRO A 2 0.50 -5.53 16.29
CA PRO A 2 0.85 -5.22 14.91
C PRO A 2 -0.46 -4.97 14.17
N GLU A 3 -0.66 -3.73 13.74
CA GLU A 3 -1.78 -3.33 12.89
C GLU A 3 -1.78 -4.23 11.65
N LYS A 4 -2.99 -4.62 11.22
CA LYS A 4 -3.20 -5.68 10.23
C LYS A 4 -2.33 -5.43 8.99
N LYS A 5 -1.48 -6.39 8.65
CA LYS A 5 -0.76 -6.41 7.36
C LYS A 5 -1.76 -6.46 6.21
N HIS A 6 -2.04 -5.31 5.61
CA HIS A 6 -2.93 -5.16 4.47
C HIS A 6 -2.39 -5.86 3.21
N LEU A 7 -1.06 -5.97 3.10
CA LEU A 7 -0.36 -6.62 2.00
C LEU A 7 0.63 -7.66 2.55
N ARG A 8 0.77 -8.79 1.85
CA ARG A 8 1.78 -9.82 2.18
C ARG A 8 3.12 -9.47 1.55
N GLY A 9 4.22 -9.69 2.27
CA GLY A 9 5.58 -9.48 1.78
C GLY A 9 6.09 -8.04 1.84
N VAL A 10 5.25 -7.09 2.27
CA VAL A 10 5.65 -5.69 2.44
C VAL A 10 6.22 -5.42 3.83
N SER A 11 7.15 -4.47 3.89
CA SER A 11 7.71 -3.91 5.12
C SER A 11 6.69 -3.07 5.90
N ASP A 12 7.01 -2.72 7.14
CA ASP A 12 6.14 -1.85 7.95
C ASP A 12 6.03 -0.42 7.38
N LYS A 13 7.07 0.05 6.67
CA LYS A 13 7.03 1.35 5.98
C LYS A 13 6.02 1.34 4.85
N GLU A 14 5.96 0.26 4.09
CA GLU A 14 5.05 0.10 2.96
C GLU A 14 3.60 -0.07 3.40
N GLN A 15 3.36 -0.69 4.56
CA GLN A 15 2.03 -0.72 5.18
C GLN A 15 1.54 0.69 5.55
N ARG A 16 2.42 1.55 6.09
CA ARG A 16 2.07 2.95 6.37
C ARG A 16 1.81 3.74 5.08
N GLN A 17 2.57 3.49 4.02
CA GLN A 17 2.28 4.09 2.70
C GLN A 17 0.92 3.66 2.18
N TYR A 18 0.56 2.38 2.31
CA TYR A 18 -0.76 1.88 1.91
C TYR A 18 -1.88 2.66 2.63
N GLU A 19 -1.79 2.78 3.95
CA GLU A 19 -2.80 3.51 4.73
C GLU A 19 -2.88 4.98 4.33
N HIS A 20 -1.73 5.62 4.10
CA HIS A 20 -1.69 7.02 3.68
C HIS A 20 -2.39 7.23 2.32
N ILE A 21 -2.04 6.42 1.32
CA ILE A 21 -2.61 6.52 -0.03
C ILE A 21 -4.11 6.20 -0.01
N LYS A 22 -4.53 5.23 0.81
CA LYS A 22 -5.95 4.88 1.00
C LYS A 22 -6.72 6.06 1.58
N GLU A 23 -6.22 6.70 2.62
CA GLU A 23 -6.87 7.86 3.24
C GLU A 23 -6.87 9.08 2.31
N GLU A 24 -5.80 9.33 1.57
CA GLU A 24 -5.78 10.39 0.54
C GLU A 24 -6.79 10.11 -0.57
N ALA A 25 -6.85 8.89 -1.10
CA ALA A 25 -7.81 8.52 -2.14
C ALA A 25 -9.26 8.66 -1.68
N LYS A 26 -9.56 8.33 -0.41
CA LYS A 26 -10.88 8.55 0.20
C LYS A 26 -11.18 10.03 0.35
N LYS A 27 -10.22 10.83 0.82
CA LYS A 27 -10.38 12.27 1.04
C LYS A 27 -10.60 13.02 -0.27
N GLU A 28 -9.87 12.65 -1.33
CA GLU A 28 -10.09 13.21 -2.67
C GLU A 28 -11.42 12.74 -3.29
N GLY A 29 -11.96 11.60 -2.86
CA GLY A 29 -13.17 11.01 -3.44
C GLY A 29 -13.03 10.59 -4.90
N ARG A 30 -11.79 10.60 -5.44
CA ARG A 30 -11.48 10.37 -6.85
C ARG A 30 -11.74 8.93 -7.30
N TYR A 31 -11.65 7.99 -6.36
CA TYR A 31 -11.72 6.55 -6.59
C TYR A 31 -12.73 5.87 -5.66
N LYS A 32 -13.96 6.38 -5.58
CA LYS A 32 -15.02 5.84 -4.71
C LYS A 32 -15.17 4.33 -4.87
N GLY A 33 -14.86 3.57 -3.82
CA GLY A 33 -14.94 2.10 -3.76
C GLY A 33 -13.72 1.35 -4.33
N ARG A 34 -12.68 2.06 -4.80
CA ARG A 34 -11.42 1.49 -5.31
C ARG A 34 -10.19 1.99 -4.56
N GLU A 35 -10.38 2.69 -3.44
CA GLU A 35 -9.31 3.31 -2.66
C GLU A 35 -8.29 2.27 -2.16
N GLU A 36 -8.78 1.11 -1.72
CA GLU A 36 -7.93 -0.01 -1.29
C GLU A 36 -7.13 -0.62 -2.44
N GLU A 37 -7.73 -0.72 -3.63
CA GLU A 37 -7.06 -1.26 -4.81
C GLU A 37 -5.96 -0.31 -5.31
N VAL A 38 -6.26 1.00 -5.33
CA VAL A 38 -5.30 2.04 -5.72
C VAL A 38 -4.12 2.06 -4.75
N ALA A 39 -4.38 2.04 -3.43
CA ALA A 39 -3.33 1.98 -2.43
C ALA A 39 -2.49 0.70 -2.58
N ALA A 40 -3.13 -0.46 -2.76
CA ALA A 40 -2.44 -1.73 -2.94
C ALA A 40 -1.54 -1.73 -4.19
N ARG A 41 -2.07 -1.28 -5.34
CA ARG A 41 -1.31 -1.24 -6.59
C ARG A 41 -0.13 -0.29 -6.53
N THR A 42 -0.30 0.89 -5.93
CA THR A 42 0.79 1.87 -5.81
C THR A 42 1.91 1.32 -4.95
N VAL A 43 1.60 0.75 -3.79
CA VAL A 43 2.62 0.17 -2.90
C VAL A 43 3.29 -1.05 -3.53
N MET A 44 2.54 -1.97 -4.15
CA MET A 44 3.13 -3.15 -4.81
C MET A 44 3.99 -2.77 -6.02
N LYS A 45 3.62 -1.73 -6.75
CA LYS A 45 4.43 -1.18 -7.84
C LYS A 45 5.74 -0.61 -7.29
N GLU A 46 5.67 0.26 -6.28
CA GLU A 46 6.86 0.83 -5.65
C GLU A 46 7.76 -0.26 -5.02
N HIS A 47 7.16 -1.29 -4.43
CA HIS A 47 7.88 -2.43 -3.85
C HIS A 47 8.68 -3.19 -4.92
N GLY A 48 8.06 -3.43 -6.08
CA GLY A 48 8.72 -4.06 -7.23
C GLY A 48 9.78 -3.16 -7.88
N GLU A 49 9.50 -1.87 -8.04
CA GLU A 49 10.42 -0.88 -8.65
C GLU A 49 11.65 -0.61 -7.79
N LYS A 50 11.50 -0.56 -6.45
CA LYS A 50 12.62 -0.38 -5.52
C LYS A 50 13.58 -1.56 -5.49
N GLY A 51 13.28 -2.65 -6.20
CA GLY A 51 14.21 -3.76 -6.34
C GLY A 51 14.61 -4.34 -4.99
N HIS A 52 13.70 -4.41 -4.02
CA HIS A 52 13.84 -5.38 -2.96
C HIS A 52 13.83 -6.73 -3.65
N LYS A 53 15.03 -7.25 -3.99
CA LYS A 53 15.24 -8.67 -4.25
C LYS A 53 14.39 -9.38 -3.23
N LYS A 54 13.50 -10.27 -3.68
CA LYS A 54 12.73 -11.17 -2.81
C LYS A 54 13.68 -11.55 -1.68
N SER A 55 13.36 -11.15 -0.45
CA SER A 55 14.13 -11.58 0.70
C SER A 55 14.21 -13.09 0.60
N GLU A 56 15.42 -13.61 0.42
CA GLU A 56 15.72 -15.03 0.51
C GLU A 56 15.40 -15.52 1.92
#